data_AF-A0AA35R9P6-F1
#
_entry.id   AF-A0AA35R9P6-F1
#
_cell.length_a   1.000
_cell.length_b   1.000
_cell.length_c   1.000
_cell.angle_alpha   90.00
_cell.angle_beta   90.00
_cell.angle_gamma   90.00
#
_symmetry.space_group_name_H-M   'P 1'
#
loop_
_entity.id
_entity.type
_entity.pdbx_description
1 polymer ?
#
loop_
_entity_poly.entity_id
_entity_poly.type
_entity_poly.pdbx_seq_one_letter_code
_entity_poly.pdbx_strand_id
1 'polypeptide(L)'
;MLVDFKPSEQMLFERFDDYYFTPDNGFHEDRRMKFQTMDVRLVTEESTRISALRAGQADMTEASLNARSQVEAAGGRLVFIPEASYSQVRPMGCWKPELPCSDKRVRYALDYAVDKELIRDALYGGTEVAQVGGFEAATPNALGYSPELDSLPFDPDQARDLLAAAGFPGGEGFPPFKMHTWNGGDVPLQPEQAELIAEMWKDNLGLDVTVVVGDPPPSGSRPETENWTATSTSAATRPGSMVGA
;
A
#
# COMPACT_ATOMS: atom_id res chain seq x y z
N MET A 1 -18.34 10.41 -23.16
CA MET A 1 -19.04 9.34 -23.87
C MET A 1 -18.01 8.51 -24.62
N LEU A 2 -18.11 7.19 -24.58
CA LEU A 2 -17.24 6.31 -25.37
C LEU A 2 -17.66 6.43 -26.85
N VAL A 3 -16.72 6.78 -27.73
CA VAL A 3 -16.99 6.98 -29.16
C VAL A 3 -16.24 6.00 -30.06
N ASP A 4 -15.11 5.46 -29.59
CA ASP A 4 -14.40 4.37 -30.26
C ASP A 4 -13.80 3.41 -29.22
N PHE A 5 -13.79 2.12 -29.55
CA PHE A 5 -13.22 1.08 -28.71
C PHE A 5 -12.55 0.01 -29.56
N LYS A 6 -11.23 -0.09 -29.40
CA LYS A 6 -10.42 -1.17 -29.94
C LYS A 6 -9.94 -2.05 -28.79
N PRO A 7 -10.44 -3.29 -28.69
CA PRO A 7 -10.06 -4.19 -27.62
C PRO A 7 -8.55 -4.31 -27.49
N SER A 8 -8.04 -4.20 -26.25
CA SER A 8 -6.62 -4.30 -25.92
C SER A 8 -5.70 -3.26 -26.58
N GLU A 9 -6.26 -2.17 -27.09
CA GLU A 9 -5.49 -1.10 -27.73
C GLU A 9 -5.94 0.27 -27.23
N GLN A 10 -7.23 0.60 -27.35
CA GLN A 10 -7.69 1.98 -27.23
C GLN A 10 -9.15 2.09 -26.78
N MET A 11 -9.42 3.06 -25.91
CA MET A 11 -10.76 3.62 -25.69
C MET A 11 -10.71 5.13 -25.90
N LEU A 12 -11.46 5.62 -26.90
CA LEU A 12 -11.61 7.05 -27.14
C LEU A 12 -12.93 7.53 -26.54
N PHE A 13 -12.84 8.55 -25.70
CA PHE A 13 -13.99 9.24 -25.15
C PHE A 13 -14.05 10.68 -25.65
N GLU A 14 -15.25 11.16 -25.93
CA GLU A 14 -15.56 12.58 -26.14
C GLU A 14 -16.33 13.14 -24.95
N ARG A 15 -16.12 14.41 -24.62
CA ARG A 15 -16.85 15.09 -23.55
C ARG A 15 -18.35 15.09 -23.88
N PHE A 16 -19.16 14.80 -22.87
CA PHE A 16 -20.61 14.98 -23.00
C PHE A 16 -20.96 16.44 -22.69
N ASP A 17 -21.24 17.24 -23.72
CA ASP A 17 -21.45 18.69 -23.56
C ASP A 17 -22.71 19.04 -22.75
N ASP A 18 -23.70 18.15 -22.77
CA ASP A 18 -24.95 18.24 -22.00
C ASP A 18 -24.86 17.60 -20.60
N TYR A 19 -23.63 17.31 -20.13
CA TYR A 19 -23.42 16.76 -18.79
C TYR A 19 -23.82 17.75 -17.71
N TYR A 20 -25.06 17.64 -17.22
CA TYR A 20 -25.74 18.16 -16.00
C TYR A 20 -25.30 19.50 -15.38
N PHE A 21 -24.50 20.29 -16.06
CA PHE A 21 -24.10 21.62 -15.68
C PHE A 21 -25.02 22.62 -16.37
N THR A 22 -26.17 22.85 -15.76
CA THR A 22 -27.06 23.94 -16.13
C THR A 22 -27.36 24.77 -14.88
N PRO A 23 -27.58 26.09 -15.01
CA PRO A 23 -28.11 26.90 -13.90
C PRO A 23 -29.39 26.30 -13.30
N ASP A 24 -30.21 25.63 -14.12
CA ASP A 24 -31.46 24.98 -13.71
C ASP A 24 -31.25 23.82 -12.71
N ASN A 25 -30.05 23.23 -12.68
CA ASN A 25 -29.68 22.17 -11.73
C ASN A 25 -28.97 22.71 -10.47
N GLY A 26 -28.98 24.03 -10.25
CA GLY A 26 -28.42 24.65 -9.04
C GLY A 26 -26.90 24.81 -9.03
N PHE A 27 -26.23 24.62 -10.18
CA PHE A 27 -24.80 24.86 -10.30
C PHE A 27 -24.50 26.23 -10.91
N HIS A 28 -23.77 27.07 -10.17
CA HIS A 28 -23.47 28.45 -10.56
C HIS A 28 -22.21 28.61 -11.44
N GLU A 29 -21.40 27.56 -11.63
CA GLU A 29 -20.09 27.61 -12.31
C GLU A 29 -19.80 26.39 -13.18
N ASP A 30 -19.34 26.56 -14.41
CA ASP A 30 -19.15 25.44 -15.37
C ASP A 30 -18.19 24.36 -14.88
N ARG A 31 -18.78 23.23 -14.44
CA ARG A 31 -18.10 22.04 -13.94
C ARG A 31 -17.84 20.97 -15.00
N ARG A 32 -18.18 21.22 -16.28
CA ARG A 32 -17.83 20.29 -17.36
C ARG A 32 -16.33 20.16 -17.49
N MET A 33 -15.88 19.00 -17.96
CA MET A 33 -14.47 18.75 -18.19
C MET A 33 -13.89 19.77 -19.18
N LYS A 34 -12.68 20.23 -18.90
CA LYS A 34 -12.04 21.30 -19.67
C LYS A 34 -11.40 20.79 -20.97
N PHE A 35 -11.15 19.48 -21.07
CA PHE A 35 -10.74 18.81 -22.30
C PHE A 35 -11.94 18.24 -23.06
N GLN A 36 -11.80 18.10 -24.39
CA GLN A 36 -12.85 17.58 -25.27
C GLN A 36 -12.76 16.07 -25.48
N THR A 37 -11.55 15.51 -25.43
CA THR A 37 -11.30 14.10 -25.69
C THR A 37 -10.43 13.49 -24.60
N MET A 38 -10.64 12.21 -24.36
CA MET A 38 -9.77 11.40 -23.51
C MET A 38 -9.46 10.12 -24.28
N ASP A 39 -8.20 9.96 -24.68
CA ASP A 39 -7.69 8.80 -25.41
C ASP A 39 -6.92 7.90 -24.44
N VAL A 40 -7.56 6.81 -24.02
CA VAL A 40 -6.96 5.83 -23.10
C VAL A 40 -6.34 4.71 -23.92
N ARG A 41 -5.01 4.61 -23.90
CA ARG A 41 -4.26 3.61 -24.65
C ARG A 41 -3.69 2.54 -23.73
N LEU A 42 -3.84 1.27 -24.11
CA LEU A 42 -3.23 0.16 -23.39
C LEU A 42 -1.75 0.05 -23.79
N VAL A 43 -0.86 0.37 -22.84
CA VAL A 43 0.59 0.24 -23.00
C VAL A 43 1.14 -0.51 -21.80
N THR A 44 1.45 -1.79 -21.98
CA THR A 44 1.85 -2.69 -20.89
C THR A 44 3.20 -2.32 -20.28
N GLU A 45 4.18 -2.00 -21.13
CA GLU A 45 5.55 -1.73 -20.69
C GLU A 45 5.70 -0.30 -20.12
N GLU A 46 6.14 -0.20 -18.86
CA GLU A 46 6.32 1.07 -18.16
C GLU A 46 7.31 2.01 -18.86
N SER A 47 8.43 1.48 -19.35
CA SER A 47 9.42 2.26 -20.08
C SER A 47 8.84 2.89 -21.36
N THR A 48 7.90 2.20 -22.02
CA THR A 48 7.20 2.71 -23.19
C THR A 48 6.25 3.83 -22.80
N ARG A 49 5.53 3.68 -21.68
CA ARG A 49 4.65 4.73 -21.13
C ARG A 49 5.41 6.01 -20.79
N ILE A 50 6.55 5.89 -20.10
CA ILE A 50 7.39 7.04 -19.72
C ILE A 50 8.00 7.69 -20.97
N SER A 51 8.38 6.90 -21.99
CA SER A 51 8.87 7.43 -23.26
C SER A 51 7.78 8.22 -24.00
N ALA A 52 6.53 7.76 -23.96
CA ALA A 52 5.39 8.47 -24.54
C ALA A 52 5.14 9.82 -23.83
N LEU A 53 5.23 9.85 -22.49
CA LEU A 53 5.17 11.09 -21.71
C LEU A 53 6.26 12.08 -22.15
N ARG A 54 7.52 11.62 -22.22
CA ARG A 54 8.67 12.43 -22.66
C ARG A 54 8.48 12.97 -24.08
N ALA A 55 7.88 12.20 -24.97
CA ALA A 55 7.63 12.58 -26.35
C ALA A 55 6.39 13.48 -26.54
N GLY A 56 5.65 13.79 -25.47
CA GLY A 56 4.39 14.53 -25.55
C GLY A 56 3.27 13.74 -26.22
N GLN A 57 3.38 12.41 -26.26
CA GLN A 57 2.38 11.49 -26.83
C GLN A 57 1.37 11.00 -25.79
N ALA A 58 1.64 11.24 -24.50
CA ALA A 58 0.75 10.98 -23.39
C ALA A 58 0.83 12.16 -22.42
N ASP A 59 -0.32 12.60 -21.89
CA ASP A 59 -0.40 13.65 -20.87
C ASP A 59 -0.29 13.09 -19.45
N MET A 60 -0.73 11.84 -19.26
CA MET A 60 -0.77 11.15 -17.97
C MET A 60 -0.49 9.66 -18.16
N THR A 61 0.13 9.04 -17.16
CA THR A 61 0.38 7.60 -17.16
C THR A 61 0.53 7.03 -15.75
N GLU A 62 0.46 5.71 -15.63
CA GLU A 62 0.85 5.00 -14.41
C GLU A 62 2.36 4.73 -14.45
N ALA A 63 3.04 5.04 -13.34
CA ALA A 63 4.46 4.78 -13.18
C ALA A 63 4.76 4.32 -11.75
N SER A 64 5.69 3.38 -11.62
CA SER A 64 6.21 2.91 -10.34
C SER A 64 7.01 4.02 -9.63
N LEU A 65 7.13 3.89 -8.30
CA LEU A 65 8.00 4.78 -7.51
C LEU A 65 9.46 4.69 -7.96
N ASN A 66 9.92 3.50 -8.38
CA ASN A 66 11.28 3.26 -8.88
C ASN A 66 11.58 4.08 -10.16
N ALA A 67 10.56 4.42 -10.94
CA ALA A 67 10.69 5.23 -12.13
C ALA A 67 10.65 6.75 -11.89
N ARG A 68 10.56 7.21 -10.63
CA ARG A 68 10.48 8.64 -10.28
C ARG A 68 11.52 9.49 -11.03
N SER A 69 12.79 9.10 -10.98
CA SER A 69 13.88 9.84 -11.64
C SER A 69 13.71 9.92 -13.16
N GLN A 70 13.16 8.89 -13.80
CA GLN A 70 12.92 8.86 -15.23
C GLN A 70 11.75 9.76 -15.62
N VAL A 71 10.69 9.78 -14.80
CA VAL A 71 9.51 10.65 -14.94
C VAL A 71 9.91 12.11 -14.77
N GLU A 72 10.66 12.43 -13.72
CA GLU A 72 11.16 13.80 -13.48
C GLU A 72 12.11 14.26 -14.60
N ALA A 73 12.99 13.38 -15.08
CA ALA A 73 13.84 13.67 -16.24
C ALA A 73 13.05 13.83 -17.56
N ALA A 74 11.82 13.31 -17.64
CA ALA A 74 10.90 13.55 -18.75
C ALA A 74 10.10 14.86 -18.60
N GLY A 75 10.31 15.61 -17.51
CA GLY A 75 9.57 16.85 -17.21
C GLY A 75 8.22 16.64 -16.53
N GLY A 76 7.88 15.39 -16.16
CA GLY A 76 6.67 15.08 -15.39
C GLY A 76 6.93 15.01 -13.89
N ARG A 77 5.89 14.66 -13.13
CA ARG A 77 5.99 14.37 -11.69
C ARG A 77 5.06 13.24 -11.29
N LEU A 78 5.48 12.43 -10.33
CA LEU A 78 4.58 11.46 -9.70
C LEU A 78 3.53 12.22 -8.85
N VAL A 79 2.26 11.82 -8.94
CA VAL A 79 1.19 12.34 -8.07
C VAL A 79 0.64 11.20 -7.23
N PHE A 80 0.72 11.39 -5.91
CA PHE A 80 0.14 10.47 -4.94
C PHE A 80 -1.17 11.06 -4.42
N ILE A 81 -2.15 10.20 -4.23
CA ILE A 81 -3.41 10.56 -3.56
C ILE A 81 -3.19 10.21 -2.08
N PRO A 82 -3.18 11.21 -1.16
CA PRO A 82 -3.03 10.94 0.26
C PRO A 82 -4.10 9.95 0.73
N GLU A 83 -3.68 8.93 1.47
CA GLU A 83 -4.57 7.96 2.09
C GLU A 83 -5.46 7.17 1.13
N ALA A 84 -5.10 7.07 -0.16
CA ALA A 84 -5.78 6.19 -1.11
C ALA A 84 -5.59 4.70 -0.78
N SER A 85 -4.48 4.38 -0.10
CA SER A 85 -4.12 3.05 0.35
C SER A 85 -3.48 3.11 1.74
N TYR A 86 -3.52 2.01 2.47
CA TYR A 86 -2.73 1.78 3.68
C TYR A 86 -1.94 0.49 3.58
N SER A 87 -0.96 0.28 4.45
CA SER A 87 -0.24 -0.99 4.59
C SER A 87 -0.24 -1.39 6.05
N GLN A 88 -0.58 -2.64 6.34
CA GLN A 88 -0.50 -3.21 7.68
C GLN A 88 0.05 -4.63 7.61
N VAL A 89 0.78 -5.05 8.64
CA VAL A 89 1.14 -6.45 8.85
C VAL A 89 0.25 -7.02 9.95
N ARG A 90 -0.53 -8.03 9.60
CA ARG A 90 -1.50 -8.65 10.52
C ARG A 90 -1.13 -10.11 10.79
N PRO A 91 -0.79 -10.47 12.04
CA PRO A 91 -0.74 -11.87 12.45
C PRO A 91 -2.13 -12.52 12.32
N MET A 92 -2.17 -13.68 11.69
CA MET A 92 -3.40 -14.41 11.43
C MET A 92 -3.64 -15.51 12.47
N GLY A 93 -4.90 -15.80 12.75
CA GLY A 93 -5.28 -16.90 13.64
C GLY A 93 -5.18 -16.60 15.12
N CYS A 94 -4.95 -15.35 15.55
CA CYS A 94 -4.75 -15.01 16.97
C CYS A 94 -5.95 -15.28 17.90
N TRP A 95 -7.09 -15.73 17.37
CA TRP A 95 -8.19 -16.27 18.18
C TRP A 95 -7.95 -17.73 18.62
N LYS A 96 -6.97 -18.42 18.04
CA LYS A 96 -6.55 -19.78 18.38
C LYS A 96 -5.57 -19.75 19.55
N PRO A 97 -5.92 -20.27 20.74
CA PRO A 97 -5.06 -20.19 21.94
C PRO A 97 -3.68 -20.84 21.78
N GLU A 98 -3.53 -21.79 20.87
CA GLU A 98 -2.28 -22.48 20.58
C GLU A 98 -1.26 -21.63 19.81
N LEU A 99 -1.68 -20.53 19.20
CA LEU A 99 -0.78 -19.63 18.46
C LEU A 99 -0.22 -18.54 19.40
N PRO A 100 1.09 -18.19 19.29
CA PRO A 100 1.70 -17.17 20.15
C PRO A 100 0.99 -15.83 20.11
N CYS A 101 0.49 -15.44 18.93
CA CYS A 101 -0.17 -14.15 18.76
C CYS A 101 -1.56 -14.06 19.45
N SER A 102 -2.06 -15.15 20.05
CA SER A 102 -3.23 -15.09 20.94
C SER A 102 -2.95 -14.26 22.20
N ASP A 103 -1.71 -14.27 22.69
CA ASP A 103 -1.25 -13.34 23.70
C ASP A 103 -1.09 -11.93 23.10
N LYS A 104 -1.77 -10.95 23.69
CA LYS A 104 -1.68 -9.55 23.26
C LYS A 104 -0.25 -9.00 23.35
N ARG A 105 0.56 -9.50 24.29
CA ARG A 105 1.95 -9.08 24.48
C ARG A 105 2.81 -9.41 23.26
N VAL A 106 2.56 -10.55 22.61
CA VAL A 106 3.24 -10.92 21.36
C VAL A 106 2.88 -9.93 20.25
N ARG A 107 1.60 -9.58 20.09
CA ARG A 107 1.18 -8.61 19.07
C ARG A 107 1.79 -7.23 19.30
N TYR A 108 1.84 -6.79 20.55
CA TYR A 108 2.49 -5.54 20.91
C TYR A 108 4.00 -5.58 20.70
N ALA A 109 4.68 -6.68 21.07
CA ALA A 109 6.11 -6.84 20.81
C ALA A 109 6.43 -6.74 19.31
N LEU A 110 5.65 -7.39 18.45
CA LEU A 110 5.83 -7.33 17.01
C LEU A 110 5.65 -5.91 16.46
N ASP A 111 4.73 -5.13 17.02
CA ASP A 111 4.48 -3.75 16.59
C ASP A 111 5.60 -2.79 17.04
N TYR A 112 5.96 -2.82 18.34
CA TYR A 112 7.05 -2.00 18.91
C TYR A 112 8.42 -2.28 18.28
N ALA A 113 8.63 -3.49 17.73
CA ALA A 113 9.88 -3.88 17.10
C ALA A 113 10.06 -3.36 15.66
N VAL A 114 9.08 -2.65 15.09
CA VAL A 114 9.13 -2.18 13.70
C VAL A 114 9.31 -0.66 13.65
N ASP A 115 10.41 -0.22 13.05
CA ASP A 115 10.65 1.19 12.76
C ASP A 115 9.95 1.62 11.48
N LYS A 116 8.70 2.08 11.64
CA LYS A 116 7.83 2.52 10.54
C LYS A 116 8.36 3.79 9.86
N GLU A 117 9.05 4.64 10.61
CA GLU A 117 9.66 5.87 10.09
C GLU A 117 10.85 5.53 9.19
N LEU A 118 11.70 4.59 9.63
CA LEU A 118 12.81 4.08 8.80
C LEU A 118 12.28 3.42 7.52
N ILE A 119 11.23 2.60 7.61
CA ILE A 119 10.59 1.98 6.43
C ILE A 119 10.13 3.06 5.45
N ARG A 120 9.43 4.09 5.93
CA ARG A 120 9.00 5.24 5.11
C ARG A 120 10.18 5.87 4.40
N ASP A 121 11.22 6.21 5.13
CA ASP A 121 12.33 7.00 4.59
C ASP A 121 13.20 6.16 3.64
N ALA A 122 13.45 4.90 3.97
CA ALA A 122 14.29 4.00 3.19
C ALA A 122 13.63 3.53 1.89
N LEU A 123 12.33 3.20 1.93
CA LEU A 123 11.63 2.64 0.76
C LEU A 123 10.85 3.69 -0.03
N TYR A 124 10.22 4.64 0.65
CA TYR A 124 9.25 5.55 0.02
C TYR A 124 9.81 6.95 -0.24
N GLY A 125 10.97 7.29 0.32
CA GLY A 125 11.62 8.59 0.10
C GLY A 125 10.94 9.74 0.86
N GLY A 126 10.20 9.44 1.92
CA GLY A 126 9.64 10.43 2.86
C GLY A 126 8.12 10.59 2.82
N THR A 127 7.63 11.65 3.47
CA THR A 127 6.22 11.85 3.83
C THR A 127 5.30 12.24 2.67
N GLU A 128 5.85 12.53 1.49
CA GLU A 128 5.06 12.76 0.27
C GLU A 128 4.38 11.47 -0.19
N VAL A 129 5.06 10.32 -0.05
CA VAL A 129 4.63 9.03 -0.61
C VAL A 129 3.94 8.17 0.43
N ALA A 130 4.50 8.12 1.64
CA ALA A 130 3.97 7.30 2.72
C ALA A 130 3.96 8.08 4.03
N GLN A 131 2.91 7.92 4.82
CA GLN A 131 2.78 8.51 6.15
C GLN A 131 2.68 7.40 7.18
N VAL A 132 3.30 7.62 8.34
CA VAL A 132 3.16 6.74 9.50
C VAL A 132 2.02 7.27 10.35
N GLY A 133 1.07 6.41 10.68
CA GLY A 133 -0.13 6.77 11.43
C GLY A 133 -1.29 5.86 11.08
N GLY A 134 -2.46 6.14 11.65
CA GLY A 134 -3.61 5.26 11.49
C GLY A 134 -3.56 4.05 12.41
N PHE A 135 -4.68 3.36 12.45
CA PHE A 135 -4.87 2.14 13.23
C PHE A 135 -5.67 1.13 12.44
N GLU A 136 -5.26 -0.13 12.49
CA GLU A 136 -5.87 -1.20 11.69
C GLU A 136 -6.08 -0.77 10.21
N ALA A 137 -7.34 -0.61 9.81
CA ALA A 137 -7.77 -0.22 8.47
C ALA A 137 -8.23 1.25 8.36
N ALA A 138 -8.02 2.06 9.40
CA ALA A 138 -8.46 3.46 9.47
C ALA A 138 -7.26 4.40 9.33
N THR A 139 -7.26 5.18 8.24
CA THR A 139 -6.37 6.32 8.01
C THR A 139 -7.01 7.61 8.55
N PRO A 140 -6.28 8.74 8.67
CA PRO A 140 -6.84 10.00 9.18
C PRO A 140 -8.15 10.51 8.53
N ASN A 141 -8.36 10.23 7.25
CA ASN A 141 -9.55 10.56 6.46
C ASN A 141 -10.68 9.53 6.62
N ALA A 142 -10.43 8.39 7.27
CA ALA A 142 -11.46 7.38 7.51
C ALA A 142 -12.46 7.87 8.56
N LEU A 143 -13.75 7.66 8.29
CA LEU A 143 -14.80 7.90 9.28
C LEU A 143 -14.56 7.02 10.52
N GLY A 144 -14.54 7.64 11.70
CA GLY A 144 -14.26 6.94 12.96
C GLY A 144 -12.78 6.86 13.30
N TYR A 145 -11.90 7.54 12.56
CA TYR A 145 -10.51 7.70 12.95
C TYR A 145 -10.37 8.44 14.29
N SER A 146 -9.44 7.98 15.12
CA SER A 146 -9.03 8.61 16.37
C SER A 146 -7.51 8.60 16.44
N PRO A 147 -6.85 9.78 16.54
CA PRO A 147 -5.39 9.86 16.71
C PRO A 147 -4.88 9.14 17.95
N GLU A 148 -5.73 8.96 18.98
CA GLU A 148 -5.35 8.24 20.20
C GLU A 148 -5.10 6.74 19.97
N LEU A 149 -5.56 6.21 18.83
CA LEU A 149 -5.38 4.82 18.44
C LEU A 149 -4.23 4.63 17.45
N ASP A 150 -3.52 5.70 17.08
CA ASP A 150 -2.43 5.63 16.12
C ASP A 150 -1.41 4.53 16.46
N SER A 151 -0.82 4.03 15.39
CA SER A 151 0.31 3.10 15.38
C SER A 151 1.30 3.32 16.52
N LEU A 152 1.68 2.23 17.18
CA LEU A 152 2.66 2.27 18.27
C LEU A 152 4.02 2.80 17.79
N PRO A 153 4.76 3.51 18.66
CA PRO A 153 6.10 3.97 18.35
C PRO A 153 7.07 2.80 18.24
N PHE A 154 8.22 3.05 17.61
CA PHE A 154 9.33 2.12 17.63
C PHE A 154 10.02 2.13 18.99
N ASP A 155 9.96 0.99 19.71
CA ASP A 155 10.61 0.78 21.00
C ASP A 155 11.07 -0.69 21.11
N PRO A 156 12.26 -1.03 20.59
CA PRO A 156 12.73 -2.41 20.58
C PRO A 156 13.01 -2.95 21.99
N ASP A 157 13.25 -2.09 22.98
CA ASP A 157 13.49 -2.50 24.37
C ASP A 157 12.18 -3.00 24.99
N GLN A 158 11.11 -2.19 24.87
CA GLN A 158 9.77 -2.58 25.29
C GLN A 158 9.28 -3.82 24.53
N ALA A 159 9.62 -3.93 23.24
CA ALA A 159 9.29 -5.08 22.43
C ALA A 159 9.89 -6.39 22.99
N ARG A 160 11.19 -6.37 23.35
CA ARG A 160 11.87 -7.53 23.96
C ARG A 160 11.30 -7.88 25.32
N ASP A 161 11.00 -6.89 26.16
CA ASP A 161 10.41 -7.11 27.48
C ASP A 161 9.02 -7.78 27.39
N LEU A 162 8.19 -7.32 26.46
CA LEU A 162 6.87 -7.90 26.20
C LEU A 162 6.96 -9.33 25.68
N LEU A 163 7.89 -9.59 24.77
CA LEU A 163 8.11 -10.92 24.18
C LEU A 163 8.65 -11.90 25.23
N ALA A 164 9.61 -11.48 26.07
CA ALA A 164 10.11 -12.26 27.19
C ALA A 164 9.01 -12.56 28.21
N ALA A 165 8.18 -11.56 28.56
CA ALA A 165 7.04 -11.76 29.46
C ALA A 165 6.00 -12.72 28.88
N ALA A 166 5.89 -12.82 27.55
CA ALA A 166 5.05 -13.79 26.85
C ALA A 166 5.64 -15.21 26.81
N GLY A 167 6.85 -15.42 27.34
CA GLY A 167 7.52 -16.71 27.42
C GLY A 167 8.55 -16.98 26.33
N PHE A 168 8.92 -15.96 25.54
CA PHE A 168 9.86 -16.09 24.42
C PHE A 168 11.06 -15.12 24.55
N PRO A 169 11.85 -15.20 25.63
CA PRO A 169 13.01 -14.32 25.81
C PRO A 169 13.99 -14.47 24.64
N GLY A 170 14.33 -13.37 23.98
CA GLY A 170 15.20 -13.39 22.79
C GLY A 170 14.67 -14.25 21.64
N GLY A 171 13.36 -14.49 21.57
CA GLY A 171 12.75 -15.35 20.55
C GLY A 171 12.90 -16.86 20.82
N GLU A 172 13.51 -17.26 21.94
CA GLU A 172 13.68 -18.68 22.26
C GLU A 172 12.32 -19.38 22.41
N GLY A 173 12.17 -20.53 21.75
CA GLY A 173 10.92 -21.30 21.75
C GLY A 173 9.80 -20.69 20.91
N PHE A 174 10.03 -19.54 20.25
CA PHE A 174 9.05 -18.95 19.36
C PHE A 174 8.92 -19.80 18.08
N PRO A 175 7.72 -20.26 17.68
CA PRO A 175 7.58 -21.08 16.49
C PRO A 175 7.89 -20.30 15.21
N PRO A 176 8.52 -20.93 14.20
CA PRO A 176 8.78 -20.28 12.92
C PRO A 176 7.47 -19.88 12.24
N PHE A 177 7.51 -18.80 11.46
CA PHE A 177 6.36 -18.33 10.72
C PHE A 177 6.67 -17.75 9.36
N LYS A 178 5.61 -17.66 8.57
CA LYS A 178 5.66 -17.10 7.23
C LYS A 178 4.93 -15.76 7.21
N MET A 179 5.60 -14.75 6.68
CA MET A 179 4.96 -13.49 6.32
C MET A 179 4.64 -13.52 4.84
N HIS A 180 3.35 -13.59 4.52
CA HIS A 180 2.88 -13.56 3.15
C HIS A 180 2.74 -12.11 2.67
N THR A 181 3.22 -11.87 1.46
CA THR A 181 3.17 -10.59 0.77
C THR A 181 2.95 -10.83 -0.73
N TRP A 182 2.65 -9.78 -1.47
CA TRP A 182 2.45 -9.82 -2.91
C TRP A 182 2.92 -8.52 -3.54
N ASN A 183 3.08 -8.55 -4.86
CA ASN A 183 3.27 -7.34 -5.65
C ASN A 183 1.91 -6.67 -5.87
N GLY A 184 1.52 -5.76 -4.99
CA GLY A 184 0.31 -4.95 -5.16
C GLY A 184 0.56 -3.72 -6.00
N GLY A 185 -0.35 -3.39 -6.92
CA GLY A 185 -0.29 -2.14 -7.69
C GLY A 185 -0.57 -0.89 -6.83
N ASP A 186 -1.35 -1.03 -5.76
CA ASP A 186 -1.85 0.10 -4.97
C ASP A 186 -0.92 0.54 -3.82
N VAL A 187 0.01 -0.32 -3.40
CA VAL A 187 1.06 -0.01 -2.43
C VAL A 187 2.39 -0.51 -3.00
N PRO A 188 3.29 0.40 -3.41
CA PRO A 188 4.57 0.00 -3.99
C PRO A 188 5.46 -0.65 -2.92
N LEU A 189 6.39 -1.49 -3.38
CA LEU A 189 7.47 -2.07 -2.57
C LEU A 189 7.00 -2.92 -1.38
N GLN A 190 5.83 -3.56 -1.46
CA GLN A 190 5.30 -4.42 -0.39
C GLN A 190 6.20 -5.62 -0.03
N PRO A 191 6.82 -6.33 -1.00
CA PRO A 191 7.78 -7.37 -0.65
C PRO A 191 9.01 -6.84 0.09
N GLU A 192 9.57 -5.73 -0.37
CA GLU A 192 10.73 -5.08 0.25
C GLU A 192 10.39 -4.56 1.65
N GLN A 193 9.18 -4.01 1.84
CA GLN A 193 8.65 -3.66 3.15
C GLN A 193 8.58 -4.89 4.07
N ALA A 194 8.08 -6.03 3.58
CA ALA A 194 7.99 -7.26 4.35
C ALA A 194 9.38 -7.80 4.71
N GLU A 195 10.35 -7.75 3.79
CA GLU A 195 11.73 -8.14 4.07
C GLU A 195 12.36 -7.28 5.17
N LEU A 196 12.18 -5.96 5.11
CA LEU A 196 12.69 -5.04 6.12
C LEU A 196 12.04 -5.28 7.50
N ILE A 197 10.74 -5.56 7.54
CA ILE A 197 10.05 -5.93 8.79
C ILE A 197 10.57 -7.27 9.34
N ALA A 198 10.82 -8.26 8.49
CA ALA A 198 11.38 -9.54 8.90
C ALA A 198 12.80 -9.38 9.47
N GLU A 199 13.63 -8.54 8.87
CA GLU A 199 14.96 -8.19 9.38
C GLU A 199 14.88 -7.49 10.74
N MET A 200 13.99 -6.50 10.89
CA MET A 200 13.75 -5.84 12.18
C MET A 200 13.30 -6.81 13.27
N TRP A 201 12.40 -7.75 12.97
CA TRP A 201 11.99 -8.77 13.94
C TRP A 201 13.12 -9.74 14.29
N LYS A 202 13.99 -10.05 13.34
CA LYS A 202 15.18 -10.85 13.61
C LYS A 202 16.16 -10.12 14.53
N ASP A 203 16.47 -8.87 14.23
CA ASP A 203 17.46 -8.08 14.96
C ASP A 203 16.95 -7.66 16.35
N ASN A 204 15.69 -7.21 16.42
CA ASN A 204 15.13 -6.66 17.66
C ASN A 204 14.56 -7.76 18.58
N LEU A 205 14.08 -8.88 18.04
CA LEU A 205 13.36 -9.90 18.82
C LEU A 205 13.96 -11.30 18.72
N GLY A 206 14.92 -11.54 17.83
CA GLY A 206 15.48 -12.88 17.59
C GLY A 206 14.54 -13.81 16.81
N LEU A 207 13.52 -13.27 16.13
CA LEU A 207 12.53 -14.07 15.42
C LEU A 207 12.97 -14.36 13.98
N ASP A 208 12.97 -15.63 13.59
CA ASP A 208 13.22 -16.04 12.21
C ASP A 208 11.91 -16.07 11.40
N VAL A 209 11.84 -15.23 10.38
CA VAL A 209 10.62 -14.96 9.61
C VAL A 209 10.87 -15.22 8.14
N THR A 210 10.16 -16.18 7.57
CA THR A 210 10.25 -16.44 6.13
C THR A 210 9.26 -15.56 5.38
N VAL A 211 9.76 -14.62 4.57
CA VAL A 211 8.90 -13.86 3.65
C VAL A 211 8.53 -14.73 2.46
N VAL A 212 7.24 -14.80 2.14
CA VAL A 212 6.71 -15.56 1.02
C VAL A 212 5.94 -14.61 0.12
N VAL A 213 6.51 -14.33 -1.05
CA VAL A 213 5.87 -13.56 -2.10
C VAL A 213 5.02 -14.50 -2.95
N GLY A 214 3.74 -14.18 -3.13
CA GLY A 214 2.84 -14.93 -3.98
C GLY A 214 1.56 -14.17 -4.27
N ASP A 215 0.66 -14.75 -5.06
CA ASP A 215 -0.65 -14.14 -5.29
C ASP A 215 -1.44 -14.09 -3.98
N PRO A 216 -2.18 -12.99 -3.73
CA PRO A 216 -3.02 -12.91 -2.56
C PRO A 216 -4.06 -14.05 -2.62
N PRO A 217 -4.23 -14.84 -1.54
CA PRO A 217 -5.24 -15.87 -1.54
C PRO A 217 -6.63 -15.23 -1.73
N PRO A 218 -7.57 -15.90 -2.44
CA PRO A 218 -8.97 -15.47 -2.51
C PRO A 218 -9.49 -15.09 -1.12
N SER A 219 -10.32 -14.03 -1.06
CA SER A 219 -10.90 -13.57 0.20
C SER A 219 -11.61 -14.73 0.92
N GLY A 220 -11.02 -15.20 2.04
CA GLY A 220 -11.55 -16.31 2.82
C GLY A 220 -10.79 -17.64 2.69
N SER A 221 -9.91 -17.82 1.68
CA SER A 221 -9.06 -19.00 1.55
C SER A 221 -7.65 -18.74 2.07
N ARG A 222 -7.55 -18.23 3.30
CA ARG A 222 -6.24 -18.01 3.92
C ARG A 222 -5.61 -19.36 4.25
N PRO A 223 -4.29 -19.53 4.09
CA PRO A 223 -3.64 -20.78 4.45
C PRO A 223 -3.85 -21.07 5.94
N GLU A 224 -4.77 -21.99 6.25
CA GLU A 224 -5.06 -22.46 7.62
C GLU A 224 -4.12 -23.59 8.07
N THR A 225 -3.10 -23.92 7.27
CA THR A 225 -2.29 -25.12 7.48
C THR A 225 -1.17 -24.88 8.49
N GLU A 226 -1.47 -25.27 9.73
CA GLU A 226 -0.57 -25.75 10.80
C GLU A 226 0.64 -24.87 11.21
N ASN A 227 0.78 -23.67 10.66
CA ASN A 227 1.87 -22.75 10.97
C ASN A 227 1.35 -21.35 11.34
N TRP A 228 2.09 -20.66 12.20
CA TRP A 228 1.86 -19.24 12.46
C TRP A 228 2.12 -18.45 11.16
N THR A 229 1.29 -17.45 10.86
CA THR A 229 1.41 -16.63 9.64
C THR A 229 1.07 -15.17 9.91
N ALA A 230 1.71 -14.27 9.16
CA ALA A 230 1.33 -12.88 9.05
C ALA A 230 1.04 -12.53 7.59
N THR A 231 0.17 -11.57 7.35
CA THR A 231 -0.09 -11.03 6.01
C THR A 231 0.15 -9.53 6.02
N SER A 232 1.00 -9.06 5.11
CA SER A 232 0.94 -7.65 4.72
C SER A 232 -0.32 -7.44 3.90
N THR A 233 -1.08 -6.37 4.12
CA THR A 233 -2.28 -6.08 3.33
C THR A 233 -2.42 -4.59 3.12
N SER A 234 -2.93 -4.21 1.95
CA SER A 234 -3.48 -2.89 1.71
C SER A 234 -4.99 -2.93 1.54
N ALA A 235 -5.70 -1.85 1.88
CA ALA A 235 -6.99 -1.60 1.24
C ALA A 235 -6.81 -0.61 0.11
N ALA A 236 -7.41 -0.93 -1.03
CA ALA A 236 -7.94 0.04 -1.97
C ALA A 236 -9.15 -0.63 -2.66
N THR A 237 -10.31 0.02 -2.62
CA THR A 237 -11.32 -0.20 -3.66
C THR A 237 -11.14 0.88 -4.72
N ARG A 238 -10.37 0.50 -5.77
CA ARG A 238 -10.11 1.14 -7.08
C ARG A 238 -8.84 2.01 -7.22
N PRO A 239 -8.16 1.97 -8.40
CA PRO A 239 -6.69 1.99 -8.50
C PRO A 239 -6.08 3.33 -8.94
N GLY A 240 -4.76 3.43 -8.74
CA GLY A 240 -3.83 4.15 -9.63
C GLY A 240 -3.32 5.51 -9.15
N SER A 241 -2.05 5.58 -8.73
CA SER A 241 -1.30 6.84 -8.67
C SER A 241 -1.09 7.35 -10.10
N MET A 242 -1.63 8.53 -10.40
CA MET A 242 -1.55 9.15 -11.72
C MET A 242 -0.33 10.07 -11.82
N VAL A 243 0.32 10.12 -12.98
CA VAL A 243 1.38 11.11 -13.29
C VAL A 243 0.76 12.24 -14.10
N GLY A 244 1.12 13.49 -13.81
CA GLY A 244 0.67 14.67 -14.57
C GLY A 244 1.86 15.49 -15.09
N ALA A 245 1.69 16.08 -16.28
CA ALA A 245 2.57 17.12 -16.85
C ALA A 245 2.29 18.50 -16.26
#